data_AF-A0A6J5DP26-F1
#
_entry.id   AF-A0A6J5DP26-F1
#
_cell.length_a   1.000
_cell.length_b   1.000
_cell.length_c   1.000
_cell.angle_alpha   90.00
_cell.angle_beta   90.00
_cell.angle_gamma   90.00
#
_symmetry.space_group_name_H-M   'P 1'
#
loop_
_entity.id
_entity.type
_entity.pdbx_description
1 polymer ?
#
loop_
_entity_poly.entity_id
_entity_poly.type
_entity_poly.pdbx_seq_one_letter_code
_entity_poly.pdbx_strand_id
1 'polypeptide(L)'
;MMTQSRTLAIVGGGAAGVATFIAMVRRRAAKTIYIIEPRPIGAGIVFGSLDEDLLCNTSVAIMSVIQDNPDDFLDYLRAKGRHAMPETFAPRAWVGEYLTDRFREYTGIAAQYGIDVIDLPYRFQSLRVIDERAYSLKLSDTVMTRSITVSAVVFCTGFGAPRVPEPLKCHAGHRTLIGCPYPERDMLKRIPADSRVLVVGSRLSAIDTAVLLGREQHRVAMVSPSGTLPAVRANSLRNERYQLEQASLEALLTRWKPGTATTYPAALKHAYLKYVARQLCGYVGKSWRKHFAASEHYDARLRDEIALAERGQNRWQDLLVDLVEKVNATYTRSEPRFDGGFHPAFAESIERYLTAVALPNAKKLMSLIDEGRLTVNKGRLICVDVLRNERAPWRVDWGDGPQRFDALVLAAGFHLPQFVVNDAGELEISENGEGAKAAVGVSRELRADSSRLPGATSIWFIGPPAHARVPMPNALFVVAAQAERVAAALAGNGQHAVREASPA
;
A
#
# COMPACT_ATOMS: atom_id res chain seq x y z
N MET A 1 -20.05 -14.37 36.39
CA MET A 1 -19.33 -13.35 35.60
C MET A 1 -20.07 -13.13 34.30
N MET A 2 -20.63 -11.93 34.07
CA MET A 2 -21.21 -11.58 32.77
C MET A 2 -20.08 -11.64 31.74
N THR A 3 -20.24 -12.46 30.69
CA THR A 3 -19.36 -12.42 29.52
C THR A 3 -19.44 -11.02 28.93
N GLN A 4 -18.44 -10.18 29.17
CA GLN A 4 -18.40 -8.84 28.57
C GLN A 4 -18.53 -8.98 27.05
N SER A 5 -19.55 -8.33 26.49
CA SER A 5 -19.74 -8.22 25.05
C SER A 5 -18.54 -7.51 24.44
N ARG A 6 -17.86 -8.17 23.48
CA ARG A 6 -16.62 -7.64 22.90
C ARG A 6 -16.87 -6.35 22.11
N THR A 7 -16.17 -5.28 22.48
CA THR A 7 -16.12 -3.98 21.78
C THR A 7 -14.79 -3.85 21.03
N LEU A 8 -14.84 -3.46 19.76
CA LEU A 8 -13.70 -3.40 18.85
C LEU A 8 -13.54 -1.98 18.29
N ALA A 9 -12.32 -1.45 18.27
CA ALA A 9 -11.98 -0.28 17.48
C ALA A 9 -11.21 -0.68 16.22
N ILE A 10 -11.65 -0.21 15.06
CA ILE A 10 -10.89 -0.23 13.80
C ILE A 10 -10.41 1.20 13.54
N VAL A 11 -9.09 1.41 13.58
CA VAL A 11 -8.47 2.72 13.38
C VAL A 11 -8.04 2.86 11.93
N GLY A 12 -8.74 3.70 11.16
CA GLY A 12 -8.60 3.85 9.72
C GLY A 12 -9.77 3.21 8.96
N GLY A 13 -10.42 4.00 8.11
CA GLY A 13 -11.61 3.64 7.35
C GLY A 13 -11.35 3.50 5.84
N GLY A 14 -10.10 3.37 5.42
CA GLY A 14 -9.74 3.07 4.03
C GLY A 14 -9.96 1.59 3.67
N ALA A 15 -9.41 1.14 2.55
CA ALA A 15 -9.62 -0.23 2.05
C ALA A 15 -9.30 -1.35 3.07
N ALA A 16 -8.23 -1.18 3.86
CA ALA A 16 -7.89 -2.13 4.93
C ALA A 16 -8.90 -2.12 6.09
N GLY A 17 -9.42 -0.94 6.45
CA GLY A 17 -10.48 -0.80 7.45
C GLY A 17 -11.79 -1.44 6.99
N VAL A 18 -12.17 -1.24 5.72
CA VAL A 18 -13.36 -1.85 5.12
C VAL A 18 -13.24 -3.38 5.07
N ALA A 19 -12.12 -3.92 4.56
CA ALA A 19 -11.89 -5.36 4.55
C ALA A 19 -11.94 -5.98 5.96
N THR A 20 -11.33 -5.30 6.94
CA THR A 20 -11.37 -5.69 8.35
C THR A 20 -12.80 -5.69 8.88
N PHE A 21 -13.54 -4.60 8.68
CA PHE A 21 -14.93 -4.48 9.10
C PHE A 21 -15.79 -5.62 8.54
N ILE A 22 -15.68 -5.89 7.24
CA ILE A 22 -16.40 -6.98 6.56
C ILE A 22 -16.08 -8.33 7.21
N ALA A 23 -14.80 -8.64 7.42
CA ALA A 23 -14.39 -9.88 8.07
C ALA A 23 -14.95 -10.01 9.50
N MET A 24 -14.94 -8.92 10.28
CA MET A 24 -15.48 -8.90 11.64
C MET A 24 -16.99 -9.14 11.67
N VAL A 25 -17.74 -8.55 10.74
CA VAL A 25 -19.19 -8.74 10.62
C VAL A 25 -19.52 -10.18 10.20
N ARG A 26 -18.84 -10.70 9.17
CA ARG A 26 -19.02 -12.09 8.68
C ARG A 26 -18.77 -13.12 9.78
N ARG A 27 -17.76 -12.90 10.61
CA ARG A 27 -17.38 -13.78 11.73
C ARG A 27 -18.13 -13.48 13.03
N ARG A 28 -18.94 -12.41 13.08
CA ARG A 28 -19.58 -11.90 14.31
C ARG A 28 -18.57 -11.75 15.45
N ALA A 29 -17.38 -11.24 15.12
CA ALA A 29 -16.22 -11.24 16.01
C ALA A 29 -16.34 -10.24 17.18
N ALA A 30 -17.24 -9.27 17.08
CA ALA A 30 -17.53 -8.24 18.09
C ALA A 30 -19.02 -7.90 18.12
N LYS A 31 -19.50 -7.38 19.26
CA LYS A 31 -20.87 -6.88 19.43
C LYS A 31 -21.01 -5.40 19.12
N THR A 32 -19.95 -4.63 19.34
CA THR A 32 -19.87 -3.22 18.97
C THR A 32 -18.56 -2.98 18.23
N ILE A 33 -18.64 -2.32 17.07
CA ILE A 33 -17.51 -1.97 16.24
C ILE A 33 -17.48 -0.46 16.05
N TYR A 34 -16.44 0.18 16.58
CA TYR A 34 -16.12 1.58 16.34
C TYR A 34 -15.22 1.69 15.11
N ILE A 35 -15.59 2.51 14.13
CA ILE A 35 -14.72 2.89 13.02
C ILE A 35 -14.20 4.29 13.29
N ILE A 36 -12.89 4.45 13.41
CA ILE A 36 -12.24 5.73 13.69
C ILE A 36 -11.56 6.21 12.40
N GLU A 37 -12.18 7.14 11.70
CA GLU A 37 -11.64 7.71 10.45
C GLU A 37 -12.07 9.18 10.28
N PRO A 38 -11.15 10.15 10.21
CA PRO A 38 -11.51 11.57 10.10
C PRO A 38 -12.10 11.97 8.73
N ARG A 39 -12.25 11.05 7.78
CA ARG A 39 -12.74 11.27 6.41
C ARG A 39 -13.89 10.31 6.12
N PRO A 40 -14.59 10.45 4.98
CA PRO A 40 -15.56 9.44 4.57
C PRO A 40 -14.93 8.04 4.46
N ILE A 41 -15.59 7.05 5.06
CA ILE A 41 -15.17 5.64 5.05
C ILE A 41 -15.27 5.08 3.61
N GLY A 42 -14.27 4.27 3.23
CA GLY A 42 -14.17 3.59 1.95
C GLY A 42 -12.91 3.99 1.18
N ALA A 43 -13.05 4.99 0.32
CA ALA A 43 -12.07 5.33 -0.71
C ALA A 43 -10.66 5.73 -0.20
N GLY A 44 -10.56 6.32 0.99
CA GLY A 44 -9.29 6.83 1.51
C GLY A 44 -8.63 7.86 0.58
N ILE A 45 -7.29 7.99 0.64
CA ILE A 45 -6.56 8.98 -0.20
C ILE A 45 -6.52 8.53 -1.66
N VAL A 46 -6.06 7.30 -1.90
CA VAL A 46 -5.64 6.86 -3.24
C VAL A 46 -6.85 6.51 -4.12
N PHE A 47 -7.93 5.96 -3.56
CA PHE A 47 -9.16 5.68 -4.30
C PHE A 47 -10.19 6.81 -4.22
N GLY A 48 -9.87 7.91 -3.53
CA GLY A 48 -10.71 9.10 -3.44
C GLY A 48 -10.65 10.01 -4.69
N SER A 49 -9.81 9.65 -5.66
CA SER A 49 -9.76 10.30 -6.97
C SER A 49 -11.06 10.06 -7.73
N LEU A 50 -11.50 11.07 -8.48
CA LEU A 50 -12.67 10.96 -9.37
C LEU A 50 -12.29 10.94 -10.85
N ASP A 51 -11.00 11.03 -11.16
CA ASP A 51 -10.51 11.08 -12.53
C ASP A 51 -10.38 9.67 -13.14
N GLU A 52 -11.01 9.46 -14.30
CA GLU A 52 -11.04 8.16 -14.97
C GLU A 52 -9.66 7.75 -15.54
N ASP A 53 -8.74 8.71 -15.74
CA ASP A 53 -7.39 8.41 -16.21
C ASP A 53 -6.50 7.78 -15.13
N LEU A 54 -6.89 7.90 -13.86
CA LEU A 54 -6.15 7.32 -12.75
C LEU A 54 -6.52 5.85 -12.54
N LEU A 55 -5.88 5.00 -13.33
CA LEU A 55 -6.06 3.56 -13.28
C LEU A 55 -5.36 2.90 -12.08
N CYS A 56 -5.92 1.78 -11.63
CA CYS A 56 -5.21 0.82 -10.80
C CYS A 56 -4.10 0.13 -11.62
N ASN A 57 -3.05 -0.33 -10.94
CA ASN A 57 -1.99 -1.14 -11.56
C ASN A 57 -2.16 -2.65 -11.31
N THR A 58 -3.35 -3.02 -10.84
CA THR A 58 -3.76 -4.36 -10.46
C THR A 58 -5.05 -4.70 -11.19
N SER A 59 -5.19 -5.95 -11.63
CA SER A 59 -6.37 -6.40 -12.36
C SER A 59 -7.55 -6.63 -11.40
N VAL A 60 -8.78 -6.36 -11.86
CA VAL A 60 -10.00 -6.45 -11.05
C VAL A 60 -10.17 -7.80 -10.33
N ALA A 61 -9.72 -8.91 -10.94
CA ALA A 61 -9.86 -10.26 -10.38
C ALA A 61 -9.07 -10.55 -9.09
N ILE A 62 -8.20 -9.64 -8.65
CA ILE A 62 -7.45 -9.79 -7.38
C ILE A 62 -7.64 -8.57 -6.45
N MET A 63 -8.73 -7.82 -6.66
CA MET A 63 -9.03 -6.59 -5.91
C MET A 63 -10.21 -6.73 -4.93
N SER A 64 -10.66 -7.96 -4.68
CA SER A 64 -11.68 -8.21 -3.65
C SER A 64 -11.19 -7.81 -2.25
N VAL A 65 -12.13 -7.34 -1.41
CA VAL A 65 -11.93 -7.13 0.04
C VAL A 65 -12.53 -8.27 0.87
N ILE A 66 -13.03 -9.31 0.20
CA ILE A 66 -13.65 -10.49 0.81
C ILE A 66 -12.81 -11.71 0.45
N GLN A 67 -12.13 -12.27 1.45
CA GLN A 67 -11.12 -13.32 1.24
C GLN A 67 -11.67 -14.56 0.50
N ASP A 68 -12.91 -14.96 0.81
CA ASP A 68 -13.52 -16.16 0.23
C ASP A 68 -14.30 -15.88 -1.07
N ASN A 69 -14.32 -14.64 -1.53
CA ASN A 69 -14.93 -14.23 -2.80
C ASN A 69 -13.94 -13.41 -3.62
N PRO A 70 -12.98 -14.03 -4.33
CA PRO A 70 -11.96 -13.30 -5.10
C PRO A 70 -12.54 -12.44 -6.22
N ASP A 71 -13.70 -12.80 -6.76
CA ASP A 71 -14.38 -12.10 -7.85
C ASP A 71 -15.32 -10.99 -7.38
N ASP A 72 -15.44 -10.72 -6.07
CA ASP A 72 -16.39 -9.76 -5.49
C ASP A 72 -16.38 -8.39 -6.18
N PHE A 73 -15.19 -7.84 -6.45
CA PHE A 73 -15.08 -6.55 -7.13
C PHE A 73 -15.49 -6.65 -8.62
N LEU A 74 -15.14 -7.73 -9.31
CA LEU A 74 -15.51 -7.95 -10.70
C LEU A 74 -17.03 -8.08 -10.84
N ASP A 75 -17.65 -8.85 -9.96
CA ASP A 75 -19.10 -9.04 -9.95
C ASP A 75 -19.85 -7.77 -9.55
N TYR A 76 -19.30 -6.99 -8.62
CA TYR A 76 -19.80 -5.65 -8.30
C TYR A 76 -19.80 -4.73 -9.53
N LEU A 77 -18.71 -4.71 -10.31
CA LEU A 77 -18.63 -3.89 -11.53
C LEU A 77 -19.67 -4.34 -12.57
N ARG A 78 -19.84 -5.65 -12.76
CA ARG A 78 -20.86 -6.21 -13.67
C ARG A 78 -22.27 -5.84 -13.23
N ALA A 79 -22.57 -5.92 -11.94
CA ALA A 79 -23.87 -5.52 -11.38
C ALA A 79 -24.17 -4.02 -11.57
N LYS A 80 -23.13 -3.18 -11.60
CA LYS A 80 -23.22 -1.74 -11.93
C LYS A 80 -23.27 -1.46 -13.44
N GLY A 81 -23.34 -2.49 -14.29
CA GLY A 81 -23.35 -2.35 -15.75
C GLY A 81 -22.01 -1.92 -16.35
N ARG A 82 -20.90 -2.01 -15.59
CA ARG A 82 -19.57 -1.67 -16.09
C ARG A 82 -18.96 -2.87 -16.82
N HIS A 83 -18.47 -2.60 -18.03
CA HIS A 83 -17.82 -3.63 -18.83
C HIS A 83 -16.40 -3.87 -18.32
N ALA A 84 -16.20 -4.95 -17.56
CA ALA A 84 -14.90 -5.34 -17.02
C ALA A 84 -14.65 -6.84 -17.23
N MET A 85 -13.46 -7.16 -17.73
CA MET A 85 -12.89 -8.51 -17.79
C MET A 85 -11.92 -8.72 -16.60
N PRO A 86 -11.63 -9.96 -16.18
CA PRO A 86 -10.73 -10.26 -15.06
C PRO A 86 -9.42 -9.47 -15.04
N GLU A 87 -8.79 -9.27 -16.21
CA GLU A 87 -7.53 -8.59 -16.43
C GLU A 87 -7.61 -7.05 -16.36
N THR A 88 -8.82 -6.48 -16.39
CA THR A 88 -9.05 -5.03 -16.52
C THR A 88 -8.34 -4.25 -15.42
N PHE A 89 -7.70 -3.15 -15.81
CA PHE A 89 -7.20 -2.13 -14.88
C PHE A 89 -8.28 -1.07 -14.71
N ALA A 90 -9.09 -1.18 -13.66
CA ALA A 90 -10.18 -0.24 -13.41
C ALA A 90 -9.66 1.14 -12.97
N PRO A 91 -10.38 2.24 -13.27
CA PRO A 91 -10.20 3.52 -12.60
C PRO A 91 -10.27 3.39 -11.08
N ARG A 92 -9.42 4.13 -10.36
CA ARG A 92 -9.38 4.12 -8.90
C ARG A 92 -10.70 4.58 -8.27
N ALA A 93 -11.41 5.49 -8.93
CA ALA A 93 -12.75 5.93 -8.53
C ALA A 93 -13.73 4.76 -8.37
N TRP A 94 -13.65 3.76 -9.26
CA TRP A 94 -14.53 2.59 -9.21
C TRP A 94 -14.27 1.72 -7.98
N VAL A 95 -13.00 1.61 -7.56
CA VAL A 95 -12.62 0.94 -6.33
C VAL A 95 -13.11 1.73 -5.12
N GLY A 96 -12.99 3.06 -5.15
CA GLY A 96 -13.49 3.94 -4.10
C GLY A 96 -14.99 3.75 -3.87
N GLU A 97 -15.77 3.74 -4.95
CA GLU A 97 -17.22 3.49 -4.91
C GLU A 97 -17.53 2.08 -4.36
N TYR A 98 -16.84 1.05 -4.86
CA TYR A 98 -16.98 -0.32 -4.37
C TYR A 98 -16.73 -0.44 -2.86
N LEU A 99 -15.66 0.18 -2.35
CA LEU A 99 -15.32 0.14 -0.91
C LEU A 99 -16.41 0.81 -0.07
N THR A 100 -16.92 1.96 -0.52
CA THR A 100 -18.01 2.67 0.18
C THR A 100 -19.32 1.87 0.14
N ASP A 101 -19.67 1.26 -0.99
CA ASP A 101 -20.89 0.47 -1.11
C ASP A 101 -20.81 -0.85 -0.33
N ARG A 102 -19.66 -1.54 -0.33
CA ARG A 102 -19.43 -2.72 0.52
C ARG A 102 -19.52 -2.36 2.00
N PHE A 103 -18.95 -1.22 2.42
CA PHE A 103 -19.09 -0.77 3.80
C PHE A 103 -20.57 -0.61 4.20
N ARG A 104 -21.36 0.10 3.39
CA ARG A 104 -22.80 0.30 3.63
C ARG A 104 -23.58 -1.01 3.68
N GLU A 105 -23.32 -1.92 2.73
CA GLU A 105 -23.96 -3.24 2.69
C GLU A 105 -23.69 -4.02 3.99
N TYR A 106 -22.42 -4.08 4.40
CA TYR A 106 -22.04 -4.81 5.61
C TYR A 106 -22.45 -4.10 6.91
N THR A 107 -22.70 -2.79 6.90
CA THR A 107 -23.42 -2.12 8.01
C THR A 107 -24.86 -2.63 8.13
N GLY A 108 -25.56 -2.84 7.00
CA GLY A 108 -26.89 -3.43 7.00
C GLY A 108 -26.89 -4.88 7.53
N ILE A 109 -25.92 -5.69 7.10
CA ILE A 109 -25.74 -7.07 7.59
C ILE A 109 -25.38 -7.08 9.08
N ALA A 110 -24.54 -6.15 9.54
CA ALA A 110 -24.20 -6.00 10.96
C ALA A 110 -25.44 -5.76 11.82
N ALA A 111 -26.34 -4.87 11.38
CA ALA A 111 -27.60 -4.60 12.07
C ALA A 111 -28.48 -5.87 12.18
N GLN A 112 -28.58 -6.67 11.10
CA GLN A 112 -29.30 -7.94 11.13
C GLN A 112 -28.70 -8.96 12.11
N TYR A 113 -27.39 -8.89 12.36
CA TYR A 113 -26.70 -9.73 13.34
C TYR A 113 -26.69 -9.15 14.77
N GLY A 114 -27.33 -8.00 14.99
CA GLY A 114 -27.31 -7.28 16.27
C GLY A 114 -25.89 -6.87 16.67
N ILE A 115 -25.12 -6.37 15.69
CA ILE A 115 -23.80 -5.78 15.87
C ILE A 115 -23.94 -4.26 15.72
N ASP A 116 -23.63 -3.53 16.77
CA ASP A 116 -23.65 -2.06 16.75
C ASP A 116 -22.44 -1.53 15.99
N VAL A 117 -22.66 -0.68 15.00
CA VAL A 117 -21.59 -0.04 14.22
C VAL A 117 -21.63 1.45 14.49
N ILE A 118 -20.52 2.00 15.00
CA ILE A 118 -20.42 3.40 15.41
C ILE A 118 -19.30 4.06 14.60
N ASP A 119 -19.68 5.00 13.73
CA ASP A 119 -18.74 5.86 13.01
C ASP A 119 -18.28 7.00 13.91
N LEU A 120 -16.97 7.14 14.05
CA LEU A 120 -16.31 8.19 14.81
C LEU A 120 -15.39 8.98 13.84
N PRO A 121 -15.83 10.15 13.35
CA PRO A 121 -15.08 10.97 12.40
C PRO A 121 -13.93 11.74 13.07
N TYR A 122 -13.13 11.03 13.86
CA TYR A 122 -12.03 11.55 14.66
C TYR A 122 -10.70 10.95 14.20
N ARG A 123 -9.62 11.71 14.40
CA ARG A 123 -8.26 11.22 14.27
C ARG A 123 -7.83 10.53 15.57
N PHE A 124 -7.21 9.37 15.44
CA PHE A 124 -6.54 8.70 16.56
C PHE A 124 -5.33 9.51 17.03
N GLN A 125 -5.19 9.70 18.33
CA GLN A 125 -4.05 10.39 18.94
C GLN A 125 -3.13 9.41 19.67
N SER A 126 -3.68 8.69 20.66
CA SER A 126 -2.91 7.74 21.46
C SER A 126 -3.79 6.61 22.01
N LEU A 127 -3.15 5.52 22.43
CA LEU A 127 -3.77 4.38 23.09
C LEU A 127 -3.04 4.07 24.38
N ARG A 128 -3.78 3.98 25.48
CA ARG A 128 -3.28 3.49 26.77
C ARG A 128 -3.84 2.10 27.05
N VAL A 129 -2.95 1.17 27.41
CA VAL A 129 -3.34 -0.16 27.92
C VAL A 129 -3.80 0.00 29.37
N ILE A 130 -5.08 -0.32 29.64
CA ILE A 130 -5.62 -0.35 31.00
C ILE A 130 -5.47 -1.76 31.57
N ASP A 131 -5.81 -2.77 30.76
CA ASP A 131 -5.74 -4.19 31.10
C ASP A 131 -5.59 -5.04 29.81
N GLU A 132 -5.46 -6.36 29.93
CA GLU A 132 -5.24 -7.28 28.80
C GLU A 132 -6.28 -7.20 27.69
N ARG A 133 -7.49 -6.75 28.03
CA ARG A 133 -8.63 -6.57 27.13
C ARG A 133 -9.39 -5.27 27.42
N ALA A 134 -8.67 -4.24 27.87
CA ALA A 134 -9.23 -2.91 28.05
C ALA A 134 -8.21 -1.86 27.59
N TYR A 135 -8.56 -1.14 26.53
CA TYR A 135 -7.73 -0.11 25.92
C TYR A 135 -8.49 1.20 25.87
N SER A 136 -7.89 2.26 26.40
CA SER A 136 -8.40 3.62 26.28
C SER A 136 -7.77 4.29 25.06
N LEU A 137 -8.61 4.75 24.13
CA LEU A 137 -8.17 5.46 22.93
C LEU A 137 -8.54 6.92 23.07
N LYS A 138 -7.54 7.79 22.91
CA LYS A 138 -7.72 9.23 22.79
C LYS A 138 -7.87 9.59 21.33
N LEU A 139 -8.95 10.29 21.02
CA LEU A 139 -9.36 10.69 19.69
C LEU A 139 -9.52 12.21 19.66
N SER A 140 -9.23 12.85 18.53
CA SER A 140 -9.52 14.27 18.37
C SER A 140 -9.94 14.62 16.95
N ASP A 141 -10.76 15.66 16.84
CA ASP A 141 -10.95 16.39 15.60
C ASP A 141 -10.33 17.78 15.75
N THR A 142 -10.78 18.77 14.98
CA THR A 142 -10.25 20.14 15.05
C THR A 142 -10.75 20.93 16.27
N VAL A 143 -11.79 20.46 16.98
CA VAL A 143 -12.52 21.21 18.00
C VAL A 143 -12.56 20.47 19.35
N MET A 144 -12.67 19.14 19.31
CA MET A 144 -12.95 18.30 20.46
C MET A 144 -11.97 17.13 20.58
N THR A 145 -11.68 16.77 21.83
CA THR A 145 -11.02 15.52 22.18
C THR A 145 -12.04 14.61 22.86
N ARG A 146 -12.01 13.33 22.51
CA ARG A 146 -12.87 12.28 23.07
C ARG A 146 -12.01 11.10 23.49
N SER A 147 -12.42 10.40 24.54
CA SER A 147 -11.85 9.10 24.88
C SER A 147 -12.92 8.02 24.81
N ILE A 148 -12.53 6.84 24.31
CA ILE A 148 -13.37 5.64 24.33
C ILE A 148 -12.58 4.47 24.92
N THR A 149 -13.26 3.53 25.55
CA THR A 149 -12.65 2.28 26.03
C THR A 149 -13.19 1.11 25.21
N VAL A 150 -12.28 0.28 24.69
CA VAL A 150 -12.61 -0.91 23.91
C VAL A 150 -11.83 -2.12 24.38
N SER A 151 -12.31 -3.31 24.00
CA SER A 151 -11.66 -4.57 24.37
C SER A 151 -10.64 -5.09 23.35
N ALA A 152 -10.62 -4.53 22.13
CA ALA A 152 -9.72 -4.89 21.07
C ALA A 152 -9.52 -3.71 20.10
N VAL A 153 -8.33 -3.63 19.48
CA VAL A 153 -7.99 -2.58 18.52
C VAL A 153 -7.33 -3.18 17.29
N VAL A 154 -7.74 -2.76 16.09
CA VAL A 154 -7.08 -3.10 14.82
C VAL A 154 -6.69 -1.81 14.10
N PHE A 155 -5.39 -1.61 13.91
CA PHE A 155 -4.85 -0.49 13.16
C PHE A 155 -4.82 -0.80 11.66
N CYS A 156 -5.57 0.01 10.90
CA CYS A 156 -5.75 -0.01 9.45
C CYS A 156 -5.44 1.37 8.83
N THR A 157 -4.54 2.14 9.42
CA THR A 157 -4.32 3.58 9.13
C THR A 157 -3.69 3.88 7.77
N GLY A 158 -3.26 2.86 7.04
CA GLY A 158 -2.61 3.05 5.74
C GLY A 158 -1.18 3.55 5.88
N PHE A 159 -0.68 4.25 4.86
CA PHE A 159 0.65 4.85 4.89
C PHE A 159 0.67 6.12 5.75
N GLY A 160 1.86 6.51 6.22
CA GLY A 160 2.08 7.77 6.91
C GLY A 160 2.12 8.97 5.94
N ALA A 161 2.83 10.02 6.34
CA ALA A 161 2.91 11.27 5.59
C ALA A 161 3.64 11.09 4.23
N PRO A 162 3.32 11.93 3.22
CA PRO A 162 4.12 12.05 2.01
C PRO A 162 5.58 12.37 2.34
N ARG A 163 6.52 11.73 1.62
CA ARG A 163 7.96 12.00 1.79
C ARG A 163 8.32 13.34 1.17
N VAL A 164 8.97 14.19 1.96
CA VAL A 164 9.50 15.48 1.50
C VAL A 164 11.03 15.40 1.42
N PRO A 165 11.63 15.54 0.23
CA PRO A 165 13.09 15.62 0.08
C PRO A 165 13.67 16.77 0.90
N GLU A 166 14.85 16.56 1.50
CA GLU A 166 15.50 17.55 2.38
C GLU A 166 15.59 18.97 1.78
N PRO A 167 16.02 19.16 0.51
CA PRO A 167 16.12 20.50 -0.07
C PRO A 167 14.78 21.23 -0.25
N LEU A 168 13.64 20.53 -0.09
CA LEU A 168 12.30 21.08 -0.25
C LEU A 168 11.59 21.35 1.07
N LYS A 169 12.12 20.89 2.20
CA LYS A 169 11.48 21.07 3.51
C LYS A 169 11.34 22.54 3.90
N CYS A 170 12.36 23.37 3.62
CA CYS A 170 12.34 24.80 3.91
C CYS A 170 11.35 25.60 3.04
N HIS A 171 10.83 24.99 1.96
CA HIS A 171 9.87 25.60 1.04
C HIS A 171 8.44 25.12 1.28
N ALA A 172 8.18 24.43 2.39
CA ALA A 172 6.86 23.95 2.77
C ALA A 172 5.83 25.11 2.78
N GLY A 173 4.65 24.86 2.19
CA GLY A 173 3.59 25.86 2.07
C GLY A 173 3.67 26.76 0.85
N HIS A 174 4.74 26.71 0.04
CA HIS A 174 4.80 27.48 -1.20
C HIS A 174 3.64 27.10 -2.15
N ARG A 175 3.00 28.11 -2.76
CA ARG A 175 1.76 27.95 -3.56
C ARG A 175 1.86 26.88 -4.64
N THR A 176 2.98 26.83 -5.35
CA THR A 176 3.27 25.89 -6.45
C THR A 176 4.17 24.72 -6.06
N LEU A 177 4.35 24.46 -4.76
CA LEU A 177 4.94 23.21 -4.25
C LEU A 177 3.81 22.28 -3.79
N ILE A 178 3.55 21.23 -4.57
CA ILE A 178 2.47 20.30 -4.32
C ILE A 178 3.06 19.11 -3.55
N GLY A 179 2.76 19.04 -2.25
CA GLY A 179 3.33 18.02 -1.35
C GLY A 179 2.78 16.60 -1.56
N CYS A 180 1.65 16.46 -2.23
CA CYS A 180 1.01 15.19 -2.59
C CYS A 180 0.18 15.40 -3.86
N PRO A 181 0.23 14.50 -4.85
CA PRO A 181 -0.58 14.63 -6.07
C PRO A 181 -2.05 14.31 -5.86
N TYR A 182 -2.45 13.84 -4.66
CA TYR A 182 -3.83 13.49 -4.34
C TYR A 182 -4.42 14.37 -3.24
N PRO A 183 -5.72 14.72 -3.31
CA PRO A 183 -6.60 14.49 -4.47
C PRO A 183 -6.15 15.34 -5.66
N GLU A 184 -6.20 14.76 -6.86
CA GLU A 184 -5.61 15.33 -8.08
C GLU A 184 -6.14 16.69 -8.46
N ARG A 185 -7.43 16.94 -8.22
CA ARG A 185 -8.06 18.25 -8.43
C ARG A 185 -7.35 19.40 -7.71
N ASP A 186 -6.77 19.16 -6.55
CA ASP A 186 -6.09 20.21 -5.77
C ASP A 186 -4.73 20.53 -6.40
N MET A 187 -4.04 19.51 -6.93
CA MET A 187 -2.82 19.69 -7.69
C MET A 187 -3.10 20.46 -8.99
N LEU A 188 -4.08 20.02 -9.78
CA LEU A 188 -4.40 20.62 -11.09
C LEU A 188 -4.82 22.09 -10.95
N LYS A 189 -5.61 22.44 -9.93
CA LYS A 189 -6.00 23.83 -9.65
C LYS A 189 -4.84 24.76 -9.32
N ARG A 190 -3.75 24.23 -8.76
CA ARG A 190 -2.61 25.04 -8.27
C ARG A 190 -1.53 25.26 -9.33
N ILE A 191 -1.53 24.47 -10.40
CA ILE A 191 -0.53 24.53 -11.46
C ILE A 191 -1.05 25.46 -12.58
N PRO A 192 -0.31 26.53 -12.95
CA PRO A 192 -0.73 27.41 -14.04
C PRO A 192 -0.77 26.71 -15.40
N ALA A 193 -1.61 27.21 -16.32
CA ALA A 193 -1.65 26.71 -17.71
C ALA A 193 -0.27 26.79 -18.40
N ASP A 194 0.03 25.82 -19.29
CA ASP A 194 1.31 25.75 -20.05
C ASP A 194 2.57 25.79 -19.16
N SER A 195 2.48 25.23 -17.95
CA SER A 195 3.63 25.08 -17.05
C SER A 195 4.64 24.03 -17.51
N ARG A 196 5.90 24.28 -17.20
CA ARG A 196 6.95 23.26 -17.05
C ARG A 196 7.01 22.81 -15.58
N VAL A 197 6.67 21.56 -15.33
CA VAL A 197 6.52 21.00 -13.97
C VAL A 197 7.61 19.96 -13.72
N LEU A 198 8.27 20.04 -12.57
CA LEU A 198 9.16 18.99 -12.08
C LEU A 198 8.38 18.05 -11.16
N VAL A 199 8.38 16.77 -11.49
CA VAL A 199 7.81 15.70 -10.67
C VAL A 199 8.95 14.97 -9.98
N VAL A 200 8.97 14.99 -8.64
CA VAL A 200 10.01 14.32 -7.85
C VAL A 200 9.56 12.90 -7.57
N GLY A 201 10.08 11.95 -8.33
CA GLY A 201 9.71 10.54 -8.36
C GLY A 201 9.48 10.04 -9.79
N SER A 202 9.45 8.72 -9.95
CA SER A 202 9.22 8.06 -11.25
C SER A 202 8.32 6.81 -11.18
N ARG A 203 7.71 6.55 -10.01
CA ARG A 203 6.82 5.39 -9.78
C ARG A 203 5.34 5.77 -9.99
N LEU A 204 4.42 4.92 -9.58
CA LEU A 204 2.97 5.03 -9.87
C LEU A 204 2.38 6.44 -9.63
N SER A 205 2.63 7.07 -8.48
CA SER A 205 2.11 8.44 -8.24
C SER A 205 2.71 9.49 -9.17
N ALA A 206 3.97 9.33 -9.59
CA ALA A 206 4.60 10.22 -10.56
C ALA A 206 4.02 10.00 -11.96
N ILE A 207 3.73 8.74 -12.31
CA ILE A 207 3.07 8.36 -13.57
C ILE A 207 1.67 8.99 -13.65
N ASP A 208 0.87 8.83 -12.59
CA ASP A 208 -0.46 9.45 -12.51
C ASP A 208 -0.36 10.97 -12.69
N THR A 209 0.62 11.59 -12.03
CA THR A 209 0.90 13.02 -12.17
C THR A 209 1.25 13.40 -13.62
N ALA A 210 2.14 12.66 -14.28
CA ALA A 210 2.54 12.95 -15.65
C ALA A 210 1.41 12.74 -16.66
N VAL A 211 0.58 11.71 -16.47
CA VAL A 211 -0.60 11.47 -17.31
C VAL A 211 -1.56 12.64 -17.21
N LEU A 212 -1.91 13.06 -16.00
CA LEU A 212 -2.84 14.18 -15.80
C LEU A 212 -2.27 15.51 -16.31
N LEU A 213 -1.04 15.84 -15.95
CA LEU A 213 -0.41 17.09 -16.41
C LEU A 213 -0.17 17.08 -17.93
N GLY A 214 0.13 15.91 -18.50
CA GLY A 214 0.24 15.70 -19.93
C GLY A 214 -1.10 15.92 -20.65
N ARG A 215 -2.22 15.49 -20.08
CA ARG A 215 -3.56 15.81 -20.61
C ARG A 215 -3.81 17.32 -20.65
N GLU A 216 -3.45 18.02 -19.58
CA GLU A 216 -3.60 19.49 -19.44
C GLU A 216 -2.53 20.31 -20.19
N GLN A 217 -1.87 19.73 -21.20
CA GLN A 217 -0.91 20.43 -22.06
C GLN A 217 0.36 20.96 -21.34
N HIS A 218 0.70 20.49 -20.14
CA HIS A 218 1.95 20.84 -19.45
C HIS A 218 3.16 20.07 -19.99
N ARG A 219 4.37 20.61 -19.76
CA ARG A 219 5.64 19.89 -19.94
C ARG A 219 6.11 19.32 -18.62
N VAL A 220 6.45 18.04 -18.58
CA VAL A 220 6.79 17.32 -17.35
C VAL A 220 8.23 16.82 -17.42
N ALA A 221 9.03 17.15 -16.41
CA ALA A 221 10.29 16.46 -16.14
C ALA A 221 10.11 15.62 -14.88
N MET A 222 10.41 14.33 -14.95
CA MET A 222 10.52 13.48 -13.77
C MET A 222 11.97 13.39 -13.33
N VAL A 223 12.22 13.38 -12.01
CA VAL A 223 13.54 13.10 -11.45
C VAL A 223 13.45 12.05 -10.36
N SER A 224 14.33 11.05 -10.42
CA SER A 224 14.41 10.01 -9.38
C SER A 224 15.84 9.47 -9.25
N PRO A 225 16.22 8.90 -8.09
CA PRO A 225 17.56 8.36 -7.91
C PRO A 225 17.96 7.29 -8.94
N SER A 226 16.99 6.48 -9.41
CA SER A 226 17.23 5.43 -10.39
C SER A 226 17.17 5.94 -11.82
N GLY A 227 16.38 6.98 -12.11
CA GLY A 227 16.07 7.43 -13.47
C GLY A 227 15.28 6.39 -14.27
N THR A 228 14.59 5.47 -13.59
CA THR A 228 13.89 4.35 -14.22
C THR A 228 12.38 4.44 -13.99
N LEU A 229 11.63 3.98 -14.99
CA LEU A 229 10.21 3.70 -14.87
C LEU A 229 9.97 2.25 -14.39
N PRO A 230 8.85 1.97 -13.70
CA PRO A 230 8.34 0.62 -13.46
C PRO A 230 8.22 -0.17 -14.76
N ALA A 231 8.27 -1.51 -14.66
CA ALA A 231 8.03 -2.37 -15.82
C ALA A 231 6.56 -2.27 -16.29
N VAL A 232 6.27 -2.70 -17.51
CA VAL A 232 4.90 -2.69 -18.06
C VAL A 232 4.25 -4.07 -17.92
N ARG A 233 3.04 -4.12 -17.36
CA ARG A 233 2.21 -5.33 -17.28
C ARG A 233 0.94 -5.19 -18.09
N ALA A 234 0.51 -6.31 -18.69
CA ALA A 234 -0.74 -6.41 -19.42
C ALA A 234 -1.90 -6.86 -18.51
N ASN A 235 -1.59 -7.58 -17.44
CA ASN A 235 -2.52 -7.97 -16.41
C ASN A 235 -1.77 -8.25 -15.08
N SER A 236 -2.52 -8.53 -14.03
CA SER A 236 -2.02 -8.98 -12.73
C SER A 236 -2.99 -10.02 -12.18
N LEU A 237 -2.86 -11.26 -12.65
CA LEU A 237 -3.76 -12.36 -12.33
C LEU A 237 -3.07 -13.47 -11.54
N ARG A 238 -3.86 -14.31 -10.88
CA ARG A 238 -3.38 -15.62 -10.41
C ARG A 238 -3.16 -16.52 -11.60
N ASN A 239 -2.04 -17.25 -11.60
CA ASN A 239 -1.74 -18.19 -12.68
C ASN A 239 -2.17 -19.60 -12.26
N GLU A 240 -3.25 -20.09 -12.86
CA GLU A 240 -3.77 -21.42 -12.59
C GLU A 240 -2.92 -22.53 -13.24
N ARG A 241 -2.14 -22.20 -14.28
CA ARG A 241 -1.37 -23.17 -15.06
C ARG A 241 0.02 -23.43 -14.50
N TYR A 242 0.54 -22.52 -13.68
CA TYR A 242 1.86 -22.65 -13.10
C TYR A 242 1.89 -22.05 -11.71
N GLN A 243 2.33 -22.86 -10.75
CA GLN A 243 2.50 -22.47 -9.36
C GLN A 243 3.96 -22.60 -8.97
N LEU A 244 4.48 -21.59 -8.28
CA LEU A 244 5.80 -21.57 -7.70
C LEU A 244 5.97 -22.69 -6.67
N GLU A 245 7.16 -23.24 -6.54
CA GLU A 245 7.42 -24.32 -5.59
C GLU A 245 7.57 -23.77 -4.16
N GLN A 246 6.55 -23.96 -3.32
CA GLN A 246 6.50 -23.44 -1.94
C GLN A 246 7.71 -23.89 -1.10
N ALA A 247 8.05 -25.18 -1.11
CA ALA A 247 9.13 -25.72 -0.27
C ALA A 247 10.49 -25.12 -0.61
N SER A 248 10.79 -24.95 -1.91
CA SER A 248 12.02 -24.29 -2.37
C SER A 248 12.08 -22.81 -1.98
N LEU A 249 10.94 -22.10 -2.03
CA LEU A 249 10.87 -20.72 -1.58
C LEU A 249 11.05 -20.61 -0.06
N GLU A 250 10.38 -21.45 0.72
CA GLU A 250 10.52 -21.51 2.18
C GLU A 250 11.97 -21.76 2.58
N ALA A 251 12.62 -22.78 1.99
CA ALA A 251 14.02 -23.09 2.23
C ALA A 251 14.95 -21.90 1.92
N LEU A 252 14.64 -21.13 0.88
CA LEU A 252 15.37 -19.92 0.51
C LEU A 252 15.13 -18.77 1.51
N LEU A 253 13.87 -18.53 1.90
CA LEU A 253 13.47 -17.50 2.86
C LEU A 253 14.08 -17.76 4.25
N THR A 254 14.27 -19.02 4.62
CA THR A 254 14.85 -19.43 5.91
C THR A 254 16.35 -19.70 5.87
N ARG A 255 16.99 -19.58 4.69
CA ARG A 255 18.42 -19.89 4.50
C ARG A 255 19.36 -19.02 5.35
N TRP A 256 18.89 -17.85 5.76
CA TRP A 256 19.63 -16.93 6.61
C TRP A 256 18.82 -16.60 7.85
N LYS A 257 19.52 -16.53 8.99
CA LYS A 257 18.96 -16.09 10.26
C LYS A 257 19.61 -14.75 10.64
N PRO A 258 18.82 -13.78 11.12
CA PRO A 258 19.37 -12.59 11.77
C PRO A 258 20.41 -12.97 12.82
N GLY A 259 21.58 -12.35 12.74
CA GLY A 259 22.66 -12.43 13.71
C GLY A 259 23.20 -11.02 13.99
N THR A 260 24.39 -10.90 14.59
CA THR A 260 25.04 -9.59 14.85
C THR A 260 25.60 -8.90 13.60
N ALA A 261 25.52 -9.54 12.43
CA ALA A 261 26.02 -8.98 11.18
C ALA A 261 25.16 -7.82 10.67
N THR A 262 25.79 -6.70 10.37
CA THR A 262 25.17 -5.47 9.86
C THR A 262 24.88 -5.49 8.36
N THR A 263 25.34 -6.52 7.64
CA THR A 263 25.22 -6.65 6.18
C THR A 263 24.79 -8.04 5.75
N TYR A 264 23.98 -8.09 4.69
CA TYR A 264 23.45 -9.34 4.15
C TYR A 264 24.48 -10.03 3.24
N PRO A 265 24.56 -11.38 3.23
CA PRO A 265 25.44 -12.08 2.29
C PRO A 265 25.04 -11.78 0.85
N ALA A 266 25.96 -11.26 0.03
CA ALA A 266 25.70 -10.98 -1.39
C ALA A 266 25.24 -12.23 -2.16
N ALA A 267 25.72 -13.41 -1.76
CA ALA A 267 25.29 -14.70 -2.30
C ALA A 267 23.78 -14.97 -2.12
N LEU A 268 23.15 -14.39 -1.11
CA LEU A 268 21.73 -14.58 -0.84
C LEU A 268 20.87 -13.90 -1.90
N LYS A 269 21.18 -12.64 -2.28
CA LYS A 269 20.55 -11.98 -3.43
C LYS A 269 20.56 -12.86 -4.68
N HIS A 270 21.72 -13.45 -5.00
CA HIS A 270 21.87 -14.33 -6.16
C HIS A 270 21.03 -15.60 -6.05
N ALA A 271 20.86 -16.17 -4.84
CA ALA A 271 20.01 -17.32 -4.62
C ALA A 271 18.53 -17.02 -4.91
N TYR A 272 18.04 -15.84 -4.50
CA TYR A 272 16.67 -15.41 -4.85
C TYR A 272 16.50 -15.17 -6.35
N LEU A 273 17.44 -14.49 -7.00
CA LEU A 273 17.40 -14.27 -8.45
C LEU A 273 17.46 -15.60 -9.21
N LYS A 274 18.28 -16.56 -8.76
CA LYS A 274 18.37 -17.91 -9.33
C LYS A 274 17.07 -18.68 -9.14
N TYR A 275 16.39 -18.53 -8.01
CA TYR A 275 15.06 -19.12 -7.79
C TYR A 275 14.06 -18.59 -8.81
N VAL A 276 13.91 -17.25 -8.93
CA VAL A 276 12.98 -16.64 -9.90
C VAL A 276 13.33 -17.06 -11.34
N ALA A 277 14.61 -17.06 -11.72
CA ALA A 277 15.05 -17.49 -13.04
C ALA A 277 14.73 -18.97 -13.32
N ARG A 278 14.83 -19.85 -12.31
CA ARG A 278 14.44 -21.27 -12.44
C ARG A 278 12.94 -21.41 -12.63
N GLN A 279 12.13 -20.67 -11.86
CA GLN A 279 10.67 -20.70 -11.96
C GLN A 279 10.20 -20.20 -13.33
N LEU A 280 10.79 -19.11 -13.84
CA LEU A 280 10.54 -18.64 -15.20
C LEU A 280 10.98 -19.67 -16.26
N CYS A 281 12.15 -20.27 -16.10
CA CYS A 281 12.63 -21.30 -17.02
C CYS A 281 11.72 -22.55 -17.02
N GLY A 282 11.15 -22.91 -15.88
CA GLY A 282 10.16 -23.99 -15.77
C GLY A 282 8.83 -23.63 -16.44
N TYR A 283 8.40 -22.36 -16.32
CA TYR A 283 7.14 -21.90 -16.88
C TYR A 283 7.19 -21.68 -18.40
N VAL A 284 8.21 -20.99 -18.92
CA VAL A 284 8.29 -20.56 -20.34
C VAL A 284 9.51 -21.10 -21.09
N GLY A 285 10.28 -22.01 -20.48
CA GLY A 285 11.44 -22.66 -21.09
C GLY A 285 12.73 -21.83 -21.09
N LYS A 286 13.76 -22.34 -21.78
CA LYS A 286 15.13 -21.78 -21.78
C LYS A 286 15.23 -20.35 -22.33
N SER A 287 14.25 -19.92 -23.12
CA SER A 287 14.17 -18.58 -23.70
C SER A 287 13.53 -17.53 -22.78
N TRP A 288 13.38 -17.82 -21.47
CA TRP A 288 12.71 -16.93 -20.52
C TRP A 288 13.24 -15.48 -20.49
N ARG A 289 14.51 -15.25 -20.87
CA ARG A 289 15.09 -13.89 -20.95
C ARG A 289 14.43 -13.00 -22.00
N LYS A 290 13.83 -13.58 -23.06
CA LYS A 290 13.10 -12.84 -24.10
C LYS A 290 11.82 -12.16 -23.59
N HIS A 291 11.40 -12.48 -22.37
CA HIS A 291 10.22 -11.90 -21.73
C HIS A 291 10.55 -10.61 -20.94
N PHE A 292 11.80 -10.14 -21.04
CA PHE A 292 12.30 -8.90 -20.45
C PHE A 292 12.82 -7.97 -21.56
N ALA A 293 12.67 -6.66 -21.35
CA ALA A 293 13.27 -5.67 -22.25
C ALA A 293 14.80 -5.67 -22.14
N ALA A 294 15.47 -5.53 -23.28
CA ALA A 294 16.93 -5.49 -23.36
C ALA A 294 17.48 -4.06 -23.25
N SER A 295 16.69 -3.06 -23.67
CA SER A 295 17.13 -1.67 -23.71
C SER A 295 17.44 -1.09 -22.32
N GLU A 296 18.45 -0.23 -22.24
CA GLU A 296 18.87 0.41 -20.99
C GLU A 296 18.20 1.76 -20.74
N HIS A 297 18.13 2.61 -21.77
CA HIS A 297 17.53 3.94 -21.70
C HIS A 297 16.01 3.83 -21.52
N TYR A 298 15.40 4.77 -20.78
CA TYR A 298 14.03 4.62 -20.28
C TYR A 298 12.97 4.58 -21.38
N ASP A 299 13.17 5.31 -22.48
CA ASP A 299 12.24 5.41 -23.61
C ASP A 299 12.26 4.12 -24.47
N ALA A 300 13.43 3.64 -24.88
CA ALA A 300 13.62 2.41 -25.61
C ALA A 300 13.15 1.21 -24.76
N ARG A 301 13.46 1.21 -23.45
CA ARG A 301 12.97 0.18 -22.53
C ARG A 301 11.46 0.19 -22.40
N LEU A 302 10.83 1.36 -22.21
CA LEU A 302 9.38 1.45 -22.11
C LEU A 302 8.72 0.97 -23.41
N ARG A 303 9.29 1.29 -24.58
CA ARG A 303 8.80 0.83 -25.89
C ARG A 303 8.90 -0.68 -26.03
N ASP A 304 10.02 -1.28 -25.64
CA ASP A 304 10.20 -2.74 -25.61
C ASP A 304 9.18 -3.42 -24.70
N GLU A 305 8.99 -2.89 -23.47
CA GLU A 305 8.07 -3.47 -22.49
C GLU A 305 6.60 -3.34 -22.91
N ILE A 306 6.20 -2.23 -23.55
CA ILE A 306 4.88 -2.08 -24.19
C ILE A 306 4.70 -3.15 -25.26
N ALA A 307 5.68 -3.31 -26.15
CA ALA A 307 5.60 -4.28 -27.25
C ALA A 307 5.53 -5.73 -26.72
N LEU A 308 6.26 -6.06 -25.65
CA LEU A 308 6.16 -7.35 -24.97
C LEU A 308 4.78 -7.56 -24.36
N ALA A 309 4.21 -6.55 -23.71
CA ALA A 309 2.90 -6.61 -23.09
C ALA A 309 1.77 -6.80 -24.13
N GLU A 310 1.81 -6.06 -25.24
CA GLU A 310 0.83 -6.20 -26.33
C GLU A 310 0.86 -7.57 -26.99
N ARG A 311 2.04 -8.19 -27.10
CA ARG A 311 2.19 -9.55 -27.65
C ARG A 311 1.91 -10.66 -26.63
N GLY A 312 1.56 -10.33 -25.37
CA GLY A 312 1.41 -11.31 -24.30
C GLY A 312 2.71 -12.08 -24.00
N GLN A 313 3.86 -11.41 -24.16
CA GLN A 313 5.19 -11.95 -23.96
C GLN A 313 5.83 -11.50 -22.64
N ASN A 314 5.19 -10.70 -21.80
CA ASN A 314 5.68 -10.31 -20.48
C ASN A 314 5.35 -11.35 -19.38
N ARG A 315 5.87 -12.57 -19.54
CA ARG A 315 5.50 -13.75 -18.72
C ARG A 315 5.98 -13.73 -17.27
N TRP A 316 6.80 -12.77 -16.89
CA TRP A 316 7.17 -12.58 -15.48
C TRP A 316 5.99 -12.11 -14.62
N GLN A 317 4.99 -11.43 -15.21
CA GLN A 317 3.84 -10.91 -14.46
C GLN A 317 3.01 -12.06 -13.87
N ASP A 318 2.96 -13.19 -14.57
CA ASP A 318 2.17 -14.38 -14.23
C ASP A 318 2.68 -15.09 -12.96
N LEU A 319 3.87 -14.74 -12.46
CA LEU A 319 4.45 -15.32 -11.24
C LEU A 319 4.30 -14.41 -10.01
N LEU A 320 3.94 -13.14 -10.19
CA LEU A 320 4.08 -12.15 -9.12
C LEU A 320 3.04 -12.32 -8.01
N VAL A 321 1.78 -12.58 -8.36
CA VAL A 321 0.71 -12.77 -7.37
C VAL A 321 1.02 -13.97 -6.48
N ASP A 322 1.36 -15.10 -7.10
CA ASP A 322 1.72 -16.33 -6.39
C ASP A 322 3.00 -16.15 -5.54
N LEU A 323 3.99 -15.39 -6.01
CA LEU A 323 5.17 -15.05 -5.22
C LEU A 323 4.77 -14.31 -3.93
N VAL A 324 3.92 -13.30 -4.03
CA VAL A 324 3.46 -12.51 -2.88
C VAL A 324 2.65 -13.36 -1.91
N GLU A 325 1.71 -14.17 -2.41
CA GLU A 325 0.89 -15.07 -1.58
C GLU A 325 1.76 -16.08 -0.82
N LYS A 326 2.73 -16.69 -1.49
CA LYS A 326 3.60 -17.71 -0.91
C LYS A 326 4.60 -17.18 0.11
N VAL A 327 5.15 -15.99 -0.12
CA VAL A 327 5.99 -15.31 0.89
C VAL A 327 5.15 -14.96 2.12
N ASN A 328 3.93 -14.43 1.94
CA ASN A 328 3.01 -14.15 3.04
C ASN A 328 2.62 -15.42 3.83
N ALA A 329 2.33 -16.52 3.12
CA ALA A 329 2.01 -17.81 3.73
C ALA A 329 3.18 -18.36 4.58
N THR A 330 4.41 -18.17 4.10
CA THR A 330 5.63 -18.58 4.84
C THR A 330 5.80 -17.82 6.15
N TYR A 331 5.70 -16.49 6.13
CA TYR A 331 5.92 -15.65 7.32
C TYR A 331 4.72 -15.56 8.26
N THR A 332 3.60 -16.13 7.86
CA THR A 332 2.50 -16.47 8.76
C THR A 332 2.88 -17.60 9.72
N ARG A 333 3.77 -18.50 9.32
CA ARG A 333 4.16 -19.70 10.09
C ARG A 333 5.56 -19.62 10.70
N SER A 334 6.37 -18.66 10.29
CA SER A 334 7.76 -18.50 10.69
C SER A 334 8.10 -17.06 11.04
N GLU A 335 9.21 -16.84 11.76
CA GLU A 335 9.70 -15.48 12.00
C GLU A 335 10.27 -14.86 10.72
N PRO A 336 9.88 -13.61 10.38
CA PRO A 336 10.45 -12.89 9.26
C PRO A 336 11.95 -12.75 9.47
N ARG A 337 12.70 -12.95 8.39
CA ARG A 337 14.15 -12.75 8.39
C ARG A 337 14.52 -11.34 7.94
N PHE A 338 13.60 -10.66 7.26
CA PHE A 338 13.76 -9.31 6.73
C PHE A 338 12.48 -8.53 6.97
N ASP A 339 12.60 -7.23 7.20
CA ASP A 339 11.45 -6.35 7.27
C ASP A 339 10.66 -6.43 5.96
N GLY A 340 9.34 -6.64 6.07
CA GLY A 340 8.47 -6.84 4.92
C GLY A 340 8.69 -8.17 4.17
N GLY A 341 9.47 -9.10 4.72
CA GLY A 341 9.59 -10.48 4.24
C GLY A 341 10.52 -10.71 3.04
N PHE A 342 10.92 -9.69 2.28
CA PHE A 342 11.88 -9.90 1.19
C PHE A 342 13.31 -9.54 1.61
N HIS A 343 14.29 -10.30 1.14
CA HIS A 343 15.69 -9.87 1.20
C HIS A 343 15.84 -8.49 0.52
N PRO A 344 16.37 -7.44 1.20
CA PRO A 344 16.28 -6.06 0.69
C PRO A 344 16.88 -5.86 -0.71
N ALA A 345 18.07 -6.41 -0.98
CA ALA A 345 18.69 -6.27 -2.29
C ALA A 345 17.97 -7.09 -3.40
N PHE A 346 17.18 -8.10 -3.00
CA PHE A 346 16.32 -8.82 -3.94
C PHE A 346 15.05 -8.00 -4.20
N ALA A 347 14.41 -7.48 -3.14
CA ALA A 347 13.27 -6.58 -3.24
C ALA A 347 13.56 -5.41 -4.18
N GLU A 348 14.71 -4.74 -4.02
CA GLU A 348 15.18 -3.68 -4.90
C GLU A 348 15.29 -4.12 -6.36
N SER A 349 15.77 -5.35 -6.61
CA SER A 349 15.95 -5.89 -7.96
C SER A 349 14.62 -6.21 -8.66
N ILE A 350 13.58 -6.55 -7.89
CA ILE A 350 12.26 -6.93 -8.43
C ILE A 350 11.20 -5.83 -8.28
N GLU A 351 11.51 -4.73 -7.60
CA GLU A 351 10.55 -3.66 -7.26
C GLU A 351 9.84 -3.11 -8.50
N ARG A 352 10.59 -2.89 -9.60
CA ARG A 352 10.02 -2.41 -10.87
C ARG A 352 8.94 -3.34 -11.44
N TYR A 353 9.04 -4.64 -11.16
CA TYR A 353 8.07 -5.64 -11.62
C TYR A 353 6.90 -5.76 -10.65
N LEU A 354 7.15 -5.73 -9.33
CA LEU A 354 6.08 -5.76 -8.31
C LEU A 354 5.14 -4.56 -8.43
N THR A 355 5.70 -3.39 -8.71
CA THR A 355 4.98 -2.11 -8.85
C THR A 355 4.74 -1.71 -10.30
N ALA A 356 4.82 -2.68 -11.23
CA ALA A 356 4.69 -2.44 -12.66
C ALA A 356 3.41 -1.66 -13.02
N VAL A 357 3.55 -0.79 -14.02
CA VAL A 357 2.50 0.08 -14.53
C VAL A 357 1.59 -0.69 -15.48
N ALA A 358 0.29 -0.37 -15.46
CA ALA A 358 -0.68 -0.90 -16.39
C ALA A 358 -0.37 -0.47 -17.83
N LEU A 359 -0.48 -1.40 -18.79
CA LEU A 359 -0.22 -1.16 -20.21
C LEU A 359 -0.91 0.10 -20.78
N PRO A 360 -2.20 0.41 -20.47
CA PRO A 360 -2.81 1.65 -20.94
C PRO A 360 -2.06 2.92 -20.49
N ASN A 361 -1.63 2.98 -19.23
CA ASN A 361 -0.86 4.13 -18.72
C ASN A 361 0.55 4.17 -19.30
N ALA A 362 1.19 3.02 -19.53
CA ALA A 362 2.47 2.96 -20.22
C ALA A 362 2.40 3.57 -21.64
N LYS A 363 1.31 3.29 -22.38
CA LYS A 363 1.06 3.90 -23.70
C LYS A 363 0.88 5.42 -23.62
N LYS A 364 0.13 5.91 -22.62
CA LYS A 364 -0.02 7.35 -22.37
C LYS A 364 1.34 8.02 -22.13
N LEU A 365 2.19 7.40 -21.29
CA LEU A 365 3.55 7.90 -21.06
C LEU A 365 4.39 7.90 -22.33
N MET A 366 4.31 6.85 -23.15
CA MET A 366 5.05 6.78 -24.41
C MET A 366 4.65 7.91 -25.37
N SER A 367 3.35 8.19 -25.51
CA SER A 367 2.87 9.33 -26.32
C SER A 367 3.49 10.64 -25.86
N LEU A 368 3.48 10.90 -24.55
CA LEU A 368 4.06 12.12 -23.99
C LEU A 368 5.57 12.22 -24.20
N ILE A 369 6.29 11.09 -24.19
CA ILE A 369 7.73 11.04 -24.48
C ILE A 369 7.98 11.33 -25.96
N ASP A 370 7.23 10.70 -26.86
CA ASP A 370 7.37 10.88 -28.31
C ASP A 370 7.00 12.31 -28.76
N GLU A 371 6.07 12.96 -28.06
CA GLU A 371 5.73 14.38 -28.22
C GLU A 371 6.78 15.35 -27.61
N GLY A 372 7.81 14.84 -26.91
CA GLY A 372 8.80 15.66 -26.22
C GLY A 372 8.28 16.39 -24.98
N ARG A 373 7.13 15.96 -24.45
CA ARG A 373 6.42 16.59 -23.32
C ARG A 373 6.72 15.93 -21.97
N LEU A 374 7.32 14.75 -21.97
CA LEU A 374 7.78 14.04 -20.79
C LEU A 374 9.25 13.63 -20.91
N THR A 375 10.06 13.97 -19.91
CA THR A 375 11.42 13.42 -19.74
C THR A 375 11.57 12.73 -18.40
N VAL A 376 12.42 11.69 -18.34
CA VAL A 376 12.75 10.97 -17.11
C VAL A 376 14.24 11.08 -16.84
N ASN A 377 14.59 11.65 -15.69
CA ASN A 377 15.96 12.01 -15.37
C ASN A 377 16.44 11.23 -14.13
N LYS A 378 17.69 10.77 -14.20
CA LYS A 378 18.38 10.16 -13.06
C LYS A 378 19.03 11.26 -12.23
N GLY A 379 18.72 11.31 -10.93
CA GLY A 379 19.31 12.30 -10.05
C GLY A 379 18.65 12.36 -8.68
N ARG A 380 19.31 13.07 -7.77
CA ARG A 380 18.75 13.49 -6.47
C ARG A 380 18.81 15.00 -6.42
N LEU A 381 17.78 15.64 -5.89
CA LEU A 381 17.81 17.10 -5.71
C LEU A 381 19.00 17.49 -4.84
N ILE A 382 19.83 18.40 -5.36
CA ILE A 382 21.03 18.92 -4.69
C ILE A 382 20.70 20.31 -4.13
N CYS A 383 20.21 21.22 -4.98
CA CYS A 383 19.80 22.56 -4.57
C CYS A 383 18.43 22.91 -5.15
N VAL A 384 17.67 23.68 -4.37
CA VAL A 384 16.38 24.25 -4.77
C VAL A 384 16.29 25.67 -4.25
N ASP A 385 16.22 26.63 -5.17
CA ASP A 385 16.00 28.04 -4.89
C ASP A 385 14.65 28.51 -5.42
N VAL A 386 14.06 29.49 -4.73
CA VAL A 386 12.87 30.19 -5.18
C VAL A 386 13.23 31.60 -5.63
N LEU A 387 13.09 31.86 -6.92
CA LEU A 387 13.29 33.15 -7.57
C LEU A 387 12.03 34.00 -7.41
N ARG A 388 12.17 35.15 -6.74
CA ARG A 388 11.04 36.05 -6.45
C ARG A 388 10.55 36.73 -7.73
N ASN A 389 9.23 36.89 -7.84
CA ASN A 389 8.55 37.60 -8.94
C ASN A 389 8.79 37.00 -10.34
N GLU A 390 9.20 35.74 -10.44
CA GLU A 390 9.36 35.04 -11.71
C GLU A 390 8.16 34.14 -12.03
N ARG A 391 7.84 33.98 -13.32
CA ARG A 391 6.81 33.03 -13.80
C ARG A 391 7.18 31.58 -13.48
N ALA A 392 8.47 31.25 -13.64
CA ALA A 392 9.08 29.97 -13.28
C ALA A 392 9.93 30.15 -12.00
N PRO A 393 9.31 30.18 -10.81
CA PRO A 393 10.00 30.58 -9.60
C PRO A 393 11.01 29.55 -9.12
N TRP A 394 10.97 28.30 -9.58
CA TRP A 394 11.86 27.26 -9.07
C TRP A 394 13.12 27.17 -9.90
N ARG A 395 14.28 27.28 -9.25
CA ARG A 395 15.57 26.88 -9.82
C ARG A 395 16.04 25.63 -9.08
N VAL A 396 16.18 24.53 -9.82
CA VAL A 396 16.46 23.20 -9.25
C VAL A 396 17.65 22.58 -9.95
N ASP A 397 18.56 21.97 -9.18
CA ASP A 397 19.65 21.15 -9.70
C ASP A 397 19.59 19.75 -9.08
N TRP A 398 19.84 18.73 -9.89
CA TRP A 398 19.96 17.33 -9.48
C TRP A 398 21.23 16.65 -9.97
N GLY A 399 22.25 17.43 -10.33
CA GLY A 399 23.53 16.99 -10.88
C GLY A 399 23.66 17.18 -12.40
N ASP A 400 22.75 17.93 -13.02
CA ASP A 400 22.71 18.20 -14.47
C ASP A 400 22.61 19.72 -14.74
N GLY A 401 23.09 20.52 -13.79
CA GLY A 401 23.02 21.97 -13.80
C GLY A 401 21.64 22.52 -13.40
N PRO A 402 21.58 23.83 -13.08
CA PRO A 402 20.36 24.47 -12.61
C PRO A 402 19.33 24.63 -13.74
N GLN A 403 18.12 24.14 -13.50
CA GLN A 403 16.99 24.24 -14.43
C GLN A 403 15.80 24.96 -13.79
N ARG A 404 14.97 25.59 -14.63
CA ARG A 404 13.80 26.39 -14.19
C ARG A 404 12.48 25.65 -14.36
N PHE A 405 11.58 25.79 -13.38
CA PHE A 405 10.24 25.20 -13.35
C PHE A 405 9.18 26.15 -12.79
N ASP A 406 7.96 26.02 -13.29
CA ASP A 406 6.78 26.78 -12.84
C ASP A 406 6.15 26.17 -11.57
N ALA A 407 6.23 24.85 -11.44
CA ALA A 407 5.72 24.12 -10.27
C ALA A 407 6.53 22.86 -9.98
N LEU A 408 6.48 22.42 -8.72
CA LEU A 408 7.06 21.15 -8.27
C LEU A 408 5.97 20.26 -7.68
N VAL A 409 5.95 18.98 -8.04
CA VAL A 409 5.03 17.97 -7.48
C VAL A 409 5.82 16.86 -6.81
N LEU A 410 5.55 16.60 -5.54
CA LEU A 410 6.19 15.54 -4.77
C LEU A 410 5.46 14.21 -5.00
N ALA A 411 6.12 13.30 -5.71
CA ALA A 411 5.67 11.93 -5.93
C ALA A 411 6.70 10.91 -5.39
N ALA A 412 7.38 11.27 -4.29
CA ALA A 412 8.48 10.50 -3.70
C ALA A 412 8.02 9.31 -2.83
N GLY A 413 6.71 9.03 -2.82
CA GLY A 413 6.08 8.00 -1.99
C GLY A 413 5.75 8.49 -0.58
N PHE A 414 5.32 7.55 0.27
CA PHE A 414 4.88 7.81 1.64
C PHE A 414 5.80 7.12 2.64
N HIS A 415 5.81 7.61 3.87
CA HIS A 415 6.41 6.91 4.99
C HIS A 415 5.57 5.67 5.37
N LEU A 416 6.23 4.63 5.87
CA LEU A 416 5.53 3.53 6.52
C LEU A 416 5.25 3.95 7.97
N PRO A 417 4.02 3.78 8.48
CA PRO A 417 3.69 4.23 9.83
C PRO A 417 4.50 3.43 10.87
N GLN A 418 5.02 4.12 11.89
CA GLN A 418 5.67 3.46 13.03
C GLN A 418 4.77 3.60 14.26
N PHE A 419 4.66 2.54 15.05
CA PHE A 419 3.86 2.53 16.27
C PHE A 419 4.82 2.60 17.46
N VAL A 420 4.82 3.71 18.19
CA VAL A 420 5.81 3.98 19.24
C VAL A 420 5.12 4.21 20.57
N VAL A 421 5.75 3.76 21.65
CA VAL A 421 5.29 4.07 23.02
C VAL A 421 5.98 5.35 23.46
N ASN A 422 5.20 6.38 23.77
CA ASN A 422 5.71 7.66 24.25
C ASN A 422 6.16 7.59 25.73
N ASP A 423 6.71 8.67 26.26
CA ASP A 423 7.19 8.74 27.65
C ASP A 423 6.09 8.56 28.70
N ALA A 424 4.82 8.79 28.32
CA ALA A 424 3.66 8.55 29.17
C ALA A 424 3.17 7.08 29.12
N GLY A 425 3.85 6.19 28.39
CA GLY A 425 3.47 4.80 28.23
C GLY A 425 2.29 4.58 27.27
N GLU A 426 1.95 5.56 26.45
CA GLU A 426 0.86 5.48 25.47
C GLU A 426 1.40 5.16 24.07
N LEU A 427 0.69 4.30 23.34
CA LEU A 427 0.99 3.95 21.95
C LEU A 427 0.49 5.05 21.00
N GLU A 428 1.37 5.58 20.17
CA GLU A 428 1.11 6.61 19.17
C GLU A 428 1.55 6.16 17.77
N ILE A 429 1.07 6.87 16.74
CA ILE A 429 1.43 6.62 15.35
C ILE A 429 2.37 7.74 14.88
N SER A 430 3.62 7.38 14.60
CA SER A 430 4.54 8.26 13.87
C SER A 430 4.30 8.13 12.37
N GLU A 431 3.71 9.18 11.79
CA GLU A 431 3.41 9.26 10.36
C GLU A 431 4.65 9.59 9.52
N ASN A 432 5.71 10.15 10.09
CA ASN A 432 6.92 10.56 9.38
C ASN A 432 8.03 9.49 9.39
N GLY A 433 7.74 8.32 9.97
CA GLY A 433 8.71 7.23 10.11
C GLY A 433 9.74 7.44 11.23
N GLU A 434 9.55 8.44 12.09
CA GLU A 434 10.39 8.66 13.26
C GLU A 434 10.18 7.54 14.31
N GLY A 435 11.21 7.28 15.12
CA GLY A 435 11.11 6.28 16.18
C GLY A 435 11.10 4.82 15.72
N ALA A 436 11.44 4.52 14.46
CA ALA A 436 11.45 3.15 13.93
C ALA A 436 12.25 2.15 14.77
N LYS A 437 13.35 2.57 15.40
CA LYS A 437 14.15 1.71 16.30
C LYS A 437 13.45 1.36 17.62
N ALA A 438 12.49 2.18 18.03
CA ALA A 438 11.70 2.00 19.25
C ALA A 438 10.27 1.53 18.93
N ALA A 439 9.98 1.20 17.67
CA ALA A 439 8.67 0.80 17.23
C ALA A 439 8.27 -0.56 17.83
N VAL A 440 6.97 -0.71 18.07
CA VAL A 440 6.33 -1.96 18.49
C VAL A 440 6.47 -2.98 17.36
N GLY A 441 6.93 -4.19 17.70
CA GLY A 441 7.05 -5.27 16.75
C GLY A 441 5.69 -5.81 16.31
N VAL A 442 5.68 -6.56 15.22
CA VAL A 442 4.48 -7.22 14.69
C VAL A 442 4.67 -8.74 14.71
N SER A 443 3.90 -9.43 15.57
CA SER A 443 3.97 -10.88 15.73
C SER A 443 3.47 -11.63 14.48
N ARG A 444 3.62 -12.95 14.44
CA ARG A 444 3.04 -13.79 13.36
C ARG A 444 1.54 -13.67 13.30
N GLU A 445 0.85 -13.50 14.43
CA GLU A 445 -0.59 -13.25 14.53
C GLU A 445 -0.99 -11.82 14.15
N LEU A 446 -0.06 -11.01 13.64
CA LEU A 446 -0.23 -9.60 13.32
C LEU A 446 -0.55 -8.75 14.55
N ARG A 447 -0.13 -9.20 15.74
CA ARG A 447 -0.35 -8.49 17.01
C ARG A 447 0.81 -7.58 17.35
N ALA A 448 0.55 -6.61 18.23
CA ALA A 448 1.59 -5.89 18.95
C ALA A 448 2.50 -6.87 19.70
N ASP A 449 3.78 -6.84 19.34
CA ASP A 449 4.85 -7.62 19.94
C ASP A 449 5.89 -6.64 20.49
N SER A 450 5.73 -6.28 21.76
CA SER A 450 6.71 -5.46 22.45
C SER A 450 6.68 -5.74 23.94
N SER A 451 7.86 -5.95 24.52
CA SER A 451 8.05 -5.96 25.98
C SER A 451 7.64 -4.63 26.64
N ARG A 452 7.46 -3.55 25.86
CA ARG A 452 7.02 -2.23 26.33
C ARG A 452 5.50 -2.05 26.36
N LEU A 453 4.74 -3.02 25.83
CA LEU A 453 3.27 -3.06 25.93
C LEU A 453 2.82 -4.38 26.60
N PRO A 454 3.19 -4.61 27.88
CA PRO A 454 2.70 -5.77 28.61
C PRO A 454 1.17 -5.77 28.64
N GLY A 455 0.54 -6.89 28.32
CA GLY A 455 -0.93 -7.01 28.25
C GLY A 455 -1.57 -6.57 26.92
N ALA A 456 -0.82 -6.15 25.90
CA ALA A 456 -1.39 -5.83 24.57
C ALA A 456 -1.80 -7.08 23.74
N THR A 457 -2.54 -8.00 24.34
CA THR A 457 -2.94 -9.28 23.73
C THR A 457 -3.92 -9.12 22.57
N SER A 458 -4.61 -7.97 22.50
CA SER A 458 -5.71 -7.71 21.58
C SER A 458 -5.54 -6.40 20.79
N ILE A 459 -4.30 -6.10 20.38
CA ILE A 459 -3.96 -5.03 19.43
C ILE A 459 -3.38 -5.66 18.16
N TRP A 460 -3.95 -5.38 17.00
CA TRP A 460 -3.54 -5.93 15.70
C TRP A 460 -3.22 -4.85 14.66
N PHE A 461 -2.44 -5.24 13.65
CA PHE A 461 -2.06 -4.40 12.51
C PHE A 461 -2.45 -5.08 11.20
N ILE A 462 -3.14 -4.34 10.33
CA ILE A 462 -3.60 -4.83 9.01
C ILE A 462 -3.33 -3.75 7.97
N GLY A 463 -2.93 -4.16 6.77
CA GLY A 463 -2.49 -3.21 5.75
C GLY A 463 -1.07 -2.71 6.02
N PRO A 464 -0.69 -1.51 5.51
CA PRO A 464 0.63 -0.91 5.75
C PRO A 464 1.10 -0.85 7.22
N PRO A 465 0.23 -0.74 8.24
CA PRO A 465 0.61 -0.97 9.63
C PRO A 465 1.40 -2.27 9.90
N ALA A 466 1.16 -3.34 9.14
CA ALA A 466 1.84 -4.63 9.27
C ALA A 466 3.13 -4.75 8.42
N HIS A 467 3.64 -3.65 7.86
CA HIS A 467 4.75 -3.66 6.89
C HIS A 467 6.04 -4.31 7.39
N ALA A 468 6.30 -4.31 8.70
CA ALA A 468 7.49 -4.97 9.26
C ALA A 468 7.49 -6.48 8.99
N ARG A 469 6.31 -7.11 8.85
CA ARG A 469 6.19 -8.55 8.63
C ARG A 469 5.63 -8.93 7.26
N VAL A 470 4.80 -8.08 6.69
CA VAL A 470 3.97 -8.43 5.54
C VAL A 470 4.50 -7.77 4.27
N PRO A 471 4.96 -8.53 3.27
CA PRO A 471 5.28 -8.00 1.96
C PRO A 471 4.04 -7.48 1.25
N MET A 472 4.20 -6.36 0.54
CA MET A 472 3.14 -5.70 -0.22
C MET A 472 1.84 -5.55 0.60
N PRO A 473 1.93 -4.95 1.80
CA PRO A 473 0.85 -4.98 2.77
C PRO A 473 -0.39 -4.18 2.32
N ASN A 474 -0.28 -3.39 1.24
CA ASN A 474 -1.37 -2.61 0.67
C ASN A 474 -2.13 -3.31 -0.46
N ALA A 475 -1.71 -4.51 -0.90
CA ALA A 475 -2.43 -5.26 -1.92
C ALA A 475 -3.76 -5.81 -1.33
N LEU A 476 -4.90 -5.58 -2.01
CA LEU A 476 -6.22 -5.88 -1.45
C LEU A 476 -6.41 -7.38 -1.12
N PHE A 477 -5.93 -8.29 -1.96
CA PHE A 477 -5.98 -9.72 -1.66
C PHE A 477 -5.12 -10.11 -0.44
N VAL A 478 -4.01 -9.40 -0.17
CA VAL A 478 -3.20 -9.60 1.05
C VAL A 478 -3.96 -9.07 2.26
N VAL A 479 -4.55 -7.88 2.14
CA VAL A 479 -5.35 -7.23 3.18
C VAL A 479 -6.57 -8.07 3.56
N ALA A 480 -7.31 -8.61 2.58
CA ALA A 480 -8.46 -9.48 2.83
C ALA A 480 -8.06 -10.75 3.61
N ALA A 481 -6.93 -11.37 3.24
CA ALA A 481 -6.40 -12.53 3.96
C ALA A 481 -5.99 -12.20 5.41
N GLN A 482 -5.38 -11.04 5.64
CA GLN A 482 -5.06 -10.56 6.99
C GLN A 482 -6.33 -10.32 7.82
N ALA A 483 -7.31 -9.60 7.25
CA ALA A 483 -8.59 -9.29 7.88
C ALA A 483 -9.33 -10.55 8.33
N GLU A 484 -9.45 -11.53 7.43
CA GLU A 484 -10.11 -12.81 7.70
C GLU A 484 -9.42 -13.57 8.84
N ARG A 485 -8.09 -13.60 8.84
CA ARG A 485 -7.30 -14.26 9.88
C ARG A 485 -7.46 -13.60 11.25
N VAL A 486 -7.40 -12.27 11.31
CA VAL A 486 -7.58 -11.53 12.58
C VAL A 486 -9.02 -11.69 13.09
N ALA A 487 -10.02 -11.66 12.20
CA ALA A 487 -11.41 -11.89 12.55
C ALA A 487 -11.65 -13.30 13.11
N ALA A 488 -11.04 -14.33 12.50
CA ALA A 488 -11.10 -15.69 12.99
C ALA A 488 -10.46 -15.85 14.38
N ALA A 489 -9.30 -15.20 14.63
CA ALA A 489 -8.66 -15.21 15.94
C ALA A 489 -9.51 -14.54 17.02
N LEU A 490 -10.14 -13.41 16.68
CA LEU A 490 -11.07 -12.73 17.59
C LEU A 490 -12.30 -13.60 17.89
N ALA A 491 -12.93 -14.19 16.88
CA ALA A 491 -14.09 -15.06 17.07
C ALA A 491 -13.77 -16.31 17.92
N GLY A 492 -12.64 -17.00 17.64
CA GLY A 492 -12.24 -18.22 18.34
C GLY A 492 -11.93 -18.02 19.83
N ASN A 493 -11.35 -16.87 20.21
CA ASN A 493 -11.09 -16.53 21.61
C ASN A 493 -12.36 -16.35 22.47
N GLY A 494 -13.55 -16.30 21.85
CA GLY A 494 -14.84 -16.29 22.57
C GLY A 494 -15.31 -17.69 22.99
N GLN A 495 -14.84 -18.77 22.34
CA GLN A 495 -15.29 -20.14 22.61
C GLN A 495 -14.49 -20.83 23.73
N HIS A 496 -13.24 -20.43 23.97
CA HIS A 496 -12.45 -20.99 25.08
C HIS A 496 -12.93 -20.55 26.46
N ALA A 497 -13.63 -19.42 26.59
CA ALA A 497 -14.21 -18.97 27.87
C ALA A 497 -15.46 -19.77 28.31
N VAL A 498 -15.98 -20.68 27.45
CA VAL A 498 -17.20 -21.46 27.72
C VAL A 498 -16.88 -22.90 28.17
N ARG A 499 -15.63 -23.36 28.05
CA ARG A 499 -15.26 -24.75 28.36
C ARG A 499 -14.65 -25.01 29.75
N GLU A 500 -14.48 -23.99 30.59
CA GLU A 500 -14.01 -24.14 31.98
C GLU A 500 -15.11 -23.92 33.04
N ALA A 501 -16.37 -24.13 32.66
CA ALA A 501 -17.44 -24.34 33.63
C ALA A 501 -18.14 -25.66 33.31
N SER A 502 -17.68 -26.74 33.93
CA SER A 502 -18.52 -27.90 34.18
C SER A 502 -18.40 -28.32 35.65
N PRO A 503 -19.49 -28.84 36.22
CA PRO A 503 -19.83 -28.59 37.61
C PRO A 503 -19.62 -29.82 38.51
N ALA A 504 -19.50 -29.51 39.81
CA ALA A 504 -19.54 -30.37 40.99
C ALA A 504 -18.40 -31.36 41.18
#